data_AF-I1YNB1-F1
#
_entry.id   AF-I1YNB1-F1
#
_cell.length_a   1.000
_cell.length_b   1.000
_cell.length_c   1.000
_cell.angle_alpha   90.00
_cell.angle_beta   90.00
_cell.angle_gamma   90.00
#
_symmetry.space_group_name_H-M   'P 1'
#
loop_
_entity.id
_entity.type
_entity.pdbx_description
1 polymer ?
#
loop_
_entity_poly.entity_id
_entity_poly.type
_entity_poly.pdbx_seq_one_letter_code
_entity_poly.pdbx_strand_id
1 'polypeptide(L)' 'TMFLALNYLSAKSTSTLSMAWNTNATLTSILLITLMSLGGLPPLTGFLPKWVIIQELISNHNILVSLIMA' A
#
# COMPACT_ATOMS: atom_id res chain seq x y z
N THR A 1 -11.59 0.38 6.25
CA THR A 1 -12.29 -0.39 5.18
C THR A 1 -11.50 -1.62 4.77
N MET A 2 -10.18 -1.52 4.53
CA MET A 2 -9.31 -2.65 4.16
C MET A 2 -9.44 -3.86 5.13
N PHE A 3 -9.34 -3.63 6.45
CA PHE A 3 -9.51 -4.70 7.44
C PHE A 3 -10.88 -5.38 7.39
N LEU A 4 -11.96 -4.61 7.18
CA LEU A 4 -13.30 -5.18 7.01
C LEU A 4 -13.42 -5.99 5.72
N ALA A 5 -12.80 -5.52 4.63
CA ALA A 5 -12.80 -6.22 3.35
C ALA A 5 -12.00 -7.54 3.41
N LEU A 6 -10.88 -7.58 4.14
CA LEU A 6 -10.16 -8.84 4.42
C LEU A 6 -10.99 -9.80 5.27
N ASN A 7 -11.70 -9.28 6.28
CA ASN A 7 -12.58 -10.09 7.12
C ASN A 7 -13.76 -10.68 6.33
N TYR A 8 -14.34 -9.89 5.42
CA TYR A 8 -15.41 -10.34 4.52
C TYR A 8 -14.94 -11.47 3.58
N LEU A 9 -13.69 -11.39 3.10
CA LEU A 9 -13.08 -12.42 2.25
C LEU A 9 -12.50 -13.61 3.02
N SER A 10 -12.56 -13.59 4.37
CA SER A 10 -11.93 -14.57 5.26
C SER A 10 -10.46 -14.90 4.92
N ALA A 11 -9.76 -13.95 4.30
CA ALA A 11 -8.42 -14.14 3.78
C ALA A 11 -7.38 -14.08 4.91
N LYS A 12 -6.99 -15.25 5.43
CA LYS A 12 -5.99 -15.40 6.51
C LYS A 12 -4.58 -15.66 5.98
N SER A 13 -4.47 -16.18 4.76
CA SER A 13 -3.20 -16.45 4.08
C SER A 13 -3.16 -15.82 2.69
N THR A 14 -1.95 -15.65 2.15
CA THR A 14 -1.75 -15.14 0.79
C THR A 14 -2.39 -16.02 -0.28
N SER A 15 -2.43 -17.34 -0.07
CA SER A 15 -3.11 -18.28 -0.98
C SER A 15 -4.63 -18.15 -0.94
N THR A 16 -5.22 -17.87 0.24
CA THR A 16 -6.67 -17.61 0.32
C THR A 16 -7.07 -16.30 -0.34
N LEU A 17 -6.18 -15.29 -0.30
CA LEU A 17 -6.40 -14.03 -0.98
C LEU A 17 -6.34 -14.15 -2.51
N SER A 18 -5.46 -15.00 -3.06
CA SER A 18 -5.38 -15.19 -4.52
C SER A 18 -6.62 -15.90 -5.08
N MET A 19 -7.23 -16.81 -4.32
CA MET A 19 -8.47 -17.47 -4.70
C MET A 19 -9.68 -16.51 -4.71
N ALA A 20 -9.66 -15.42 -3.93
CA ALA A 20 -10.74 -14.45 -3.87
C ALA A 20 -10.99 -13.69 -5.19
N TRP A 21 -10.01 -13.67 -6.11
CA TRP A 21 -10.17 -13.06 -7.43
C TRP A 21 -11.31 -13.70 -8.23
N ASN A 22 -11.50 -15.01 -8.07
CA ASN A 22 -12.50 -15.76 -8.83
C ASN A 22 -13.92 -15.59 -8.26
N THR A 23 -14.05 -15.27 -6.98
CA THR A 23 -15.36 -15.17 -6.31
C THR A 23 -15.90 -13.74 -6.31
N ASN A 24 -15.04 -12.73 -6.12
CA ASN A 24 -15.44 -11.32 -6.02
C ASN A 24 -14.37 -10.39 -6.62
N ALA A 25 -14.24 -10.39 -7.96
CA ALA A 25 -13.23 -9.64 -8.70
C ALA A 25 -13.24 -8.11 -8.45
N THR A 26 -14.42 -7.52 -8.23
CA THR A 26 -14.55 -6.09 -7.97
C THR A 26 -13.96 -5.71 -6.60
N LEU A 27 -14.29 -6.46 -5.55
CA LEU A 27 -13.79 -6.22 -4.21
C LEU A 27 -12.27 -6.45 -4.12
N THR A 28 -11.75 -7.48 -4.79
CA THR A 28 -10.31 -7.75 -4.82
C THR A 28 -9.54 -6.66 -5.56
N SER A 29 -10.08 -6.11 -6.65
CA SER A 29 -9.43 -4.99 -7.37
C SER A 29 -9.31 -3.73 -6.50
N ILE A 30 -10.35 -3.39 -5.74
CA ILE A 30 -10.34 -2.25 -4.81
C ILE A 30 -9.33 -2.50 -3.68
N LEU A 31 -9.33 -3.71 -3.10
CA LEU A 31 -8.35 -4.09 -2.09
C LEU A 31 -6.91 -3.97 -2.61
N LEU A 32 -6.63 -4.44 -3.82
CA LEU A 32 -5.33 -4.32 -4.48
C LEU A 32 -4.88 -2.86 -4.62
N ILE A 33 -5.75 -1.97 -5.11
CA ILE A 33 -5.44 -0.54 -5.25
C ILE A 33 -5.13 0.08 -3.87
N THR A 34 -5.91 -0.27 -2.83
CA THR A 34 -5.65 0.25 -1.47
C THR A 34 -4.34 -0.27 -0.87
N LEU A 35 -3.97 -1.52 -1.12
CA LEU A 35 -2.71 -2.11 -0.67
C LEU A 35 -1.52 -1.49 -1.40
N MET A 36 -1.62 -1.29 -2.73
CA MET A 36 -0.60 -0.59 -3.51
C MET A 36 -0.42 0.86 -3.04
N SER A 37 -1.50 1.53 -2.63
CA SER A 37 -1.43 2.89 -2.08
C SER A 37 -0.67 2.93 -0.76
N LEU A 38 -0.83 1.94 0.12
CA LEU A 38 -0.05 1.83 1.36
C LEU A 38 1.43 1.56 1.09
N GLY A 39 1.71 0.72 0.09
CA GLY A 39 3.07 0.48 -0.42
C GLY A 39 3.76 1.76 -0.91
N GLY A 40 2.98 2.76 -1.36
CA GLY A 40 3.50 4.05 -1.79
C GLY A 40 4.15 4.00 -3.16
N LEU A 41 3.57 3.24 -4.09
CA LEU A 41 4.04 3.24 -5.48
C LEU A 41 3.79 4.62 -6.14
N PRO A 42 4.67 5.04 -7.06
CA PRO A 42 4.62 6.35 -7.74
C PRO A 42 3.54 6.37 -8.86
N PRO A 43 2.27 6.19 -8.51
CA PRO A 43 1.19 7.07 -8.97
C PRO A 43 0.04 7.26 -7.96
N LEU A 44 0.17 6.70 -6.74
CA LEU A 44 -0.92 6.59 -5.76
C LEU A 44 -0.79 7.62 -4.62
N THR A 45 -1.90 7.95 -3.97
CA THR A 45 -1.98 9.00 -2.95
C THR A 45 -1.08 8.78 -1.73
N GLY A 46 -0.73 7.53 -1.42
CA GLY A 46 0.20 7.21 -0.33
C GLY A 46 1.68 7.50 -0.64
N PHE A 47 2.03 7.87 -1.88
CA PHE A 47 3.38 8.29 -2.24
C PHE A 47 3.66 9.74 -1.83
N LEU A 48 2.68 10.64 -1.97
CA LEU A 48 2.86 12.08 -1.78
C LEU A 48 3.34 12.44 -0.36
N PRO A 49 2.80 11.86 0.73
CA PRO A 49 3.31 12.12 2.08
C PRO A 49 4.73 11.59 2.29
N LYS A 50 5.07 10.41 1.73
CA LYS A 50 6.42 9.84 1.81
C LYS A 50 7.44 10.72 1.09
N TRP A 51 7.07 11.22 -0.08
CA TRP A 51 7.93 12.11 -0.86
C TRP A 51 8.20 13.44 -0.15
N VAL A 52 7.18 14.02 0.50
CA VAL A 52 7.37 15.23 1.32
C VAL A 52 8.33 14.98 2.48
N ILE A 53 8.24 13.83 3.16
CA ILE A 53 9.17 13.45 4.23
C ILE A 53 10.61 13.31 3.69
N ILE A 54 10.79 12.68 2.52
CA ILE A 54 12.10 12.57 1.86
C ILE A 54 12.69 13.95 1.58
N GLN A 55 11.90 14.88 1.06
CA GLN A 55 12.36 16.25 0.79
C GLN A 55 12.77 16.99 2.07
N GLU A 56 12.01 16.81 3.16
CA GLU A 56 12.33 17.40 4.46
C GLU A 56 13.62 16.79 5.04
N LEU A 57 13.83 15.48 4.93
CA LEU A 57 15.06 14.81 5.40
C LEU A 57 16.31 15.27 4.62
N ILE A 58 16.19 15.47 3.31
CA ILE A 58 17.27 16.03 2.47
C ILE A 58 17.61 17.45 2.91
N SER A 59 16.59 18.28 3.19
CA SER A 59 16.81 19.65 3.67
C SER A 59 17.49 19.72 5.06
N ASN A 60 17.27 18.70 5.90
CA ASN A 60 17.88 18.54 7.22
C ASN A 60 19.22 17.78 7.20
N HIS A 61 19.83 17.57 6.03
CA HIS A 61 21.10 16.86 5.84
C HIS A 61 21.12 15.38 6.30
N ASN A 62 19.95 14.76 6.53
CA ASN A 62 19.86 13.34 6.89
C ASN A 62 19.69 12.45 5.65
N ILE A 63 20.74 12.45 4.83
CA ILE A 63 20.76 11.79 3.51
C ILE A 63 20.65 10.27 3.64
N LEU A 64 21.26 9.67 4.66
CA LEU A 64 21.24 8.21 4.87
C LEU A 64 19.82 7.70 5.14
N VAL A 65 19.05 8.37 6.01
CA VAL A 65 17.66 7.97 6.30
C VAL A 65 16.77 8.22 5.08
N SER A 66 16.99 9.31 4.35
CA SER A 66 16.27 9.58 3.10
C SER A 66 16.46 8.48 2.05
N LEU A 67 17.66 7.90 1.94
CA LEU A 67 17.96 6.86 0.95
C LEU A 67 17.31 5.51 1.29
N ILE A 68 17.13 5.22 2.58
CA ILE A 68 16.49 3.98 3.07
C ILE A 68 14.95 4.05 2.91
N MET A 69 14.41 5.27 2.90
CA MET A 69 12.97 5.53 2.90
C MET A 69 12.38 5.70 1.49
N ALA A 70 13.24 6.00 0.52
CA ALA A 70 12.94 6.02 -0.92
C ALA A 70 12.86 4.59 -1.49
#